data_AF-A0AAV6B3A9-F1
#
_entry.id   AF-A0AAV6B3A9-F1
#
_cell.length_a   1.000
_cell.length_b   1.000
_cell.length_c   1.000
_cell.angle_alpha   90.00
_cell.angle_beta   90.00
_cell.angle_gamma   90.00
#
_symmetry.space_group_name_H-M   'P 1'
#
loop_
_entity.id
_entity.type
_entity.pdbx_description
1 polymer ?
#
loop_
_entity_poly.entity_id
_entity_poly.type
_entity_poly.pdbx_seq_one_letter_code
_entity_poly.pdbx_strand_id
1 'polypeptide(L)'
;MNFSRRGFLKTTGVAAAGLATTHWSIDAAVHEPGLNSATKNELGDIAVALAKKLGATYGDIRINRYRTERISTRERQVQNVSLNQTFGFGVRVLVNGSWGFAASSEVTPNEVRRVTREAVDIAKANASHQRKRVQFLDVPGVK
;
A
#
# COMPACT_ATOMS: atom_id res chain seq x y z
N MET A 1 -40.62 32.73 -27.11
CA MET A 1 -40.45 31.47 -26.33
C MET A 1 -40.93 31.76 -24.90
N ASN A 2 -42.16 31.40 -24.54
CA ASN A 2 -42.72 31.73 -23.21
C ASN A 2 -42.31 30.68 -22.18
N PHE A 3 -41.28 30.97 -21.37
CA PHE A 3 -40.90 30.13 -20.25
C PHE A 3 -41.92 30.29 -19.11
N SER A 4 -42.77 29.28 -18.93
CA SER A 4 -43.67 29.21 -17.77
C SER A 4 -42.84 28.88 -16.52
N ARG A 5 -43.12 29.58 -15.41
CA ARG A 5 -42.50 29.34 -14.09
C ARG A 5 -42.54 27.86 -13.68
N ARG A 6 -43.62 27.16 -14.05
CA ARG A 6 -43.79 25.72 -13.81
C ARG A 6 -42.83 24.86 -14.65
N GLY A 7 -42.58 25.26 -15.89
CA GLY A 7 -41.60 24.61 -16.76
C GLY A 7 -40.19 24.77 -16.20
N PHE A 8 -39.82 26.01 -15.83
CA PHE A 8 -38.52 26.30 -15.22
C PHE A 8 -38.28 25.48 -13.94
N LEU A 9 -39.24 25.42 -13.01
CA LEU A 9 -39.08 24.64 -11.77
C LEU A 9 -38.91 23.14 -12.03
N LYS A 10 -39.61 22.57 -13.02
CA LYS A 10 -39.47 21.16 -13.39
C LYS A 10 -38.12 20.88 -14.03
N THR A 11 -37.69 21.72 -14.98
CA THR A 11 -36.43 21.52 -15.71
C THR A 11 -35.23 21.73 -14.79
N THR A 12 -35.25 22.76 -13.94
CA THR A 12 -34.16 23.04 -12.97
C THR A 12 -34.11 21.98 -11.87
N GLY A 13 -35.25 21.46 -11.41
CA GLY A 13 -35.31 20.39 -10.42
C GLY A 13 -34.68 19.07 -10.89
N VAL A 14 -34.94 18.66 -12.13
CA VAL A 14 -34.37 17.44 -12.72
C VAL A 14 -32.86 17.60 -12.97
N ALA A 15 -32.42 18.75 -13.48
CA ALA A 15 -31.00 19.01 -13.70
C ALA A 15 -30.19 19.02 -12.39
N ALA A 16 -30.75 19.59 -11.32
CA ALA A 16 -30.12 19.61 -10.00
C ALA A 16 -30.01 18.21 -9.38
N ALA A 17 -31.05 17.37 -9.52
CA ALA A 17 -31.02 15.99 -9.02
C ALA A 17 -29.96 15.14 -9.74
N GLY A 18 -29.85 15.26 -11.07
CA GLY A 18 -28.85 14.52 -11.85
C GLY A 18 -27.40 14.90 -11.50
N LEU A 19 -27.15 16.18 -11.16
CA LEU A 19 -25.84 16.66 -10.71
C LEU A 19 -25.57 16.34 -9.23
N ALA A 20 -26.60 16.27 -8.39
CA ALA A 20 -26.45 15.87 -6.99
C ALA A 20 -26.08 14.39 -6.85
N THR A 21 -26.50 13.53 -7.81
CA THR A 21 -26.21 12.10 -7.75
C THR A 21 -24.80 11.70 -8.16
N THR A 22 -24.05 12.59 -8.82
CA THR A 22 -22.73 12.22 -9.33
C THR A 22 -21.69 12.18 -8.22
N HIS A 23 -21.64 13.15 -7.30
CA HIS A 23 -20.54 13.23 -6.32
C HIS A 23 -20.41 12.03 -5.37
N TRP A 24 -21.51 11.36 -4.98
CA TRP A 24 -21.47 10.19 -4.08
C TRP A 24 -21.27 8.86 -4.82
N SER A 25 -21.59 8.81 -6.12
CA SER A 25 -21.47 7.59 -6.94
C SER A 25 -20.02 7.32 -7.39
N ILE A 26 -19.17 8.37 -7.43
CA ILE A 26 -17.77 8.24 -7.88
C ILE A 26 -16.90 7.54 -6.83
N ASP A 27 -17.17 7.74 -5.53
CA ASP A 27 -16.39 7.12 -4.45
C ASP A 27 -16.63 5.60 -4.31
N ALA A 28 -17.83 5.13 -4.67
CA ALA A 28 -18.17 3.71 -4.64
C ALA A 28 -17.46 2.91 -5.75
N ALA A 29 -17.11 3.56 -6.87
CA ALA A 29 -16.53 2.91 -8.04
C ALA A 29 -15.01 2.73 -7.99
N VAL A 30 -14.29 3.37 -7.07
CA VAL A 30 -12.82 3.22 -6.90
C VAL A 30 -12.48 2.06 -5.94
N HIS A 31 -13.39 1.11 -5.76
CA HIS A 31 -13.13 -0.11 -5.02
C HIS A 31 -12.26 -1.07 -5.84
N GLU A 32 -10.95 -0.79 -5.93
CA GLU A 32 -9.97 -1.79 -6.38
C GLU A 32 -9.98 -2.94 -5.37
N PRO A 33 -10.41 -4.16 -5.75
CA PRO A 33 -10.47 -5.28 -4.83
C PRO A 33 -9.09 -5.48 -4.22
N GLY A 34 -9.01 -5.39 -2.89
CA GLY A 34 -7.75 -5.56 -2.16
C GLY A 34 -7.11 -6.90 -2.56
N LEU A 35 -5.77 -6.92 -2.67
CA LEU A 35 -5.02 -8.13 -3.02
C LEU A 35 -5.50 -9.31 -2.17
N ASN A 36 -5.98 -10.37 -2.81
CA ASN A 36 -6.47 -11.54 -2.10
C ASN A 36 -5.33 -12.19 -1.28
N SER A 37 -5.68 -12.97 -0.25
CA SER A 37 -4.67 -13.58 0.63
C SER A 37 -3.74 -14.53 -0.12
N ALA A 38 -4.23 -15.23 -1.15
CA ALA A 38 -3.43 -16.16 -1.96
C ALA A 38 -2.31 -15.44 -2.74
N THR A 39 -2.63 -14.33 -3.40
CA THR A 39 -1.68 -13.49 -4.14
C THR A 39 -0.68 -12.82 -3.19
N LYS A 40 -1.11 -12.39 -1.98
CA LYS A 40 -0.16 -11.89 -0.97
C LYS A 40 0.87 -12.95 -0.57
N ASN A 41 0.41 -14.19 -0.36
CA ASN A 41 1.28 -15.30 -0.02
C ASN A 41 2.24 -15.62 -1.18
N GLU A 42 1.75 -15.64 -2.42
CA GLU A 42 2.58 -15.87 -3.60
C GLU A 42 3.70 -14.82 -3.74
N LEU A 43 3.38 -13.53 -3.57
CA LEU A 43 4.38 -12.45 -3.55
C LEU A 43 5.36 -12.61 -2.38
N GLY A 44 4.84 -13.05 -1.23
CA GLY A 44 5.63 -13.41 -0.05
C GLY A 44 6.67 -14.47 -0.36
N ASP A 45 6.23 -15.58 -0.95
CA ASP A 45 7.05 -16.73 -1.32
C ASP A 45 8.11 -16.34 -2.34
N ILE A 46 7.76 -15.53 -3.36
CA ILE A 46 8.70 -15.01 -4.35
C ILE A 46 9.83 -14.23 -3.67
N ALA A 47 9.50 -13.32 -2.74
CA ALA A 47 10.48 -12.49 -2.06
C ALA A 47 11.41 -13.35 -1.17
N VAL A 48 10.84 -14.21 -0.33
CA VAL A 48 11.60 -15.03 0.63
C VAL A 48 12.45 -16.08 -0.10
N ALA A 49 11.91 -16.74 -1.12
CA ALA A 49 12.66 -17.71 -1.92
C ALA A 49 13.83 -17.05 -2.66
N LEU A 50 13.62 -15.87 -3.23
CA LEU A 50 14.68 -15.13 -3.90
C LEU A 50 15.74 -14.64 -2.91
N ALA A 51 15.34 -14.06 -1.78
CA ALA A 51 16.28 -13.62 -0.73
C ALA A 51 17.16 -14.78 -0.25
N LYS A 52 16.54 -15.95 0.02
CA LYS A 52 17.25 -17.18 0.39
C LYS A 52 18.23 -17.62 -0.70
N LYS A 53 17.81 -17.63 -1.97
CA LYS A 53 18.68 -17.96 -3.11
C LYS A 53 19.89 -17.03 -3.23
N LEU A 54 19.73 -15.76 -2.84
CA LEU A 54 20.79 -14.76 -2.91
C LEU A 54 21.71 -14.71 -1.68
N GLY A 55 21.52 -15.63 -0.72
CA GLY A 55 22.40 -15.79 0.45
C GLY A 55 21.90 -15.11 1.72
N ALA A 56 20.63 -14.70 1.78
CA ALA A 56 20.07 -14.16 3.02
C ALA A 56 19.88 -15.26 4.06
N THR A 57 20.39 -15.04 5.28
CA THR A 57 20.14 -15.90 6.44
C THR A 57 18.77 -15.62 7.08
N TYR A 58 18.19 -14.47 6.76
CA TYR A 58 16.83 -14.09 7.14
C TYR A 58 16.27 -13.15 6.08
N GLY A 59 14.99 -13.29 5.76
CA GLY A 59 14.29 -12.41 4.82
C GLY A 59 12.82 -12.33 5.20
N ASP A 60 12.28 -11.12 5.19
CA ASP A 60 10.86 -10.87 5.40
C ASP A 60 10.35 -9.80 4.42
N ILE A 61 9.06 -9.88 4.11
CA ILE A 61 8.35 -8.92 3.28
C ILE A 61 7.06 -8.50 3.99
N ARG A 62 6.79 -7.20 3.98
CA ARG A 62 5.59 -6.59 4.55
C ARG A 62 4.81 -5.93 3.44
N ILE A 63 3.65 -6.47 3.11
CA ILE A 63 2.73 -5.91 2.10
C ILE A 63 1.55 -5.30 2.85
N ASN A 64 1.45 -3.98 2.82
CA ASN A 64 0.47 -3.23 3.62
C ASN A 64 -0.42 -2.35 2.74
N ARG A 65 -1.69 -2.29 3.13
CA ARG A 65 -2.67 -1.34 2.61
C ARG A 65 -3.22 -0.54 3.78
N TYR A 66 -3.12 0.77 3.69
CA TYR A 66 -3.68 1.70 4.65
C TYR A 66 -4.81 2.47 4.00
N ARG A 67 -5.99 2.44 4.60
CA ARG A 67 -7.13 3.28 4.24
C ARG A 67 -7.35 4.25 5.38
N THR A 68 -7.27 5.54 5.09
CA THR A 68 -7.38 6.61 6.08
C THR A 68 -8.53 7.52 5.69
N GLU A 69 -9.55 7.55 6.52
CA GLU A 69 -10.68 8.47 6.40
C GLU A 69 -10.50 9.61 7.40
N ARG A 70 -10.61 10.85 6.91
CA ARG A 70 -10.47 12.05 7.73
C ARG A 70 -11.68 12.95 7.54
N ILE A 71 -12.39 13.20 8.63
CA ILE A 71 -13.49 14.16 8.68
C ILE A 71 -13.03 15.33 9.55
N SER A 72 -13.07 16.53 8.98
CA SER A 72 -12.75 17.79 9.68
C SER A 72 -14.02 18.62 9.81
N THR A 73 -14.30 19.08 11.01
CA THR A 73 -15.44 19.95 11.32
C THR A 73 -14.95 21.25 11.95
N ARG A 74 -15.65 22.34 11.69
CA ARG A 74 -15.48 23.61 12.39
C ARG A 74 -16.85 24.12 12.77
N GLU A 75 -17.01 24.47 14.04
CA GLU A 75 -18.32 24.72 14.64
C GLU A 75 -19.31 23.57 14.35
N ARG A 76 -20.49 23.88 13.79
CA ARG A 76 -21.54 22.93 13.41
C ARG A 76 -21.48 22.52 11.94
N GLN A 77 -20.36 22.78 11.25
CA GLN A 77 -20.23 22.52 9.81
C GLN A 77 -19.05 21.59 9.49
N VAL A 78 -19.31 20.60 8.65
CA VAL A 78 -18.28 19.74 8.06
C VAL A 78 -17.48 20.55 7.05
N GLN A 79 -16.17 20.61 7.25
CA GLN A 79 -15.25 21.37 6.42
C GLN A 79 -14.64 20.48 5.33
N ASN A 80 -14.33 19.24 5.67
CA ASN A 80 -13.71 18.31 4.75
C ASN A 80 -14.03 16.88 5.13
N VAL A 81 -14.31 16.05 4.13
CA VAL A 81 -14.27 14.60 4.22
C VAL A 81 -13.26 14.17 3.17
N SER A 82 -12.22 13.47 3.58
CA SER A 82 -11.21 12.92 2.67
C SER A 82 -10.98 11.45 2.96
N LEU A 83 -10.82 10.69 1.89
CA LEU A 83 -10.41 9.29 1.90
C LEU A 83 -9.05 9.22 1.22
N ASN A 84 -8.05 8.68 1.91
CA ASN A 84 -6.74 8.41 1.33
C ASN A 84 -6.43 6.92 1.43
N GLN A 85 -5.77 6.37 0.41
CA GLN A 85 -5.32 4.99 0.39
C GLN A 85 -3.85 4.91 0.00
N THR A 86 -3.05 4.26 0.85
CA THR A 86 -1.65 3.94 0.57
C THR A 86 -1.50 2.43 0.43
N PHE A 87 -0.85 1.97 -0.62
CA PHE A 87 -0.56 0.54 -0.85
C PHE A 87 0.89 0.37 -1.29
N GLY A 88 1.55 -0.65 -0.75
CA GLY A 88 2.93 -0.94 -1.09
C GLY A 88 3.51 -2.09 -0.27
N PHE A 89 4.80 -2.32 -0.45
CA PHE A 89 5.52 -3.33 0.28
C PHE A 89 6.95 -2.91 0.64
N GLY A 90 7.50 -3.54 1.66
CA GLY A 90 8.90 -3.42 2.04
C GLY A 90 9.52 -4.79 2.26
N VAL A 91 10.77 -4.95 1.82
CA VAL A 91 11.56 -6.17 1.99
C VAL A 91 12.73 -5.85 2.92
N ARG A 92 12.95 -6.73 3.90
CA ARG A 92 14.08 -6.67 4.82
C ARG A 92 14.84 -7.98 4.78
N VAL A 93 16.16 -7.91 4.63
CA VAL A 93 17.03 -9.10 4.54
C VAL A 93 18.26 -8.96 5.42
N LEU A 94 18.75 -10.09 5.91
CA LEU A 94 20.04 -10.20 6.59
C LEU A 94 20.98 -11.04 5.73
N VAL A 95 22.04 -10.44 5.21
CA VAL A 95 23.03 -11.11 4.35
C VAL A 95 24.40 -10.86 4.94
N ASN A 96 25.20 -11.92 5.12
CA ASN A 96 26.53 -11.84 5.76
C ASN A 96 26.51 -11.14 7.14
N GLY A 97 25.35 -11.14 7.81
CA GLY A 97 25.12 -10.48 9.09
C GLY A 97 25.08 -8.95 9.04
N SER A 98 24.73 -8.40 7.88
CA SER A 98 24.34 -7.00 7.71
C SER A 98 22.92 -6.90 7.15
N TRP A 99 22.21 -5.88 7.60
CA TRP A 99 20.84 -5.63 7.18
C TRP A 99 20.79 -4.85 5.86
N GLY A 100 19.77 -5.16 5.05
CA GLY A 100 19.38 -4.38 3.89
C GLY A 100 17.87 -4.27 3.80
N PHE A 101 17.41 -3.13 3.30
CA PHE A 101 16.01 -2.75 3.25
C PHE A 101 15.73 -2.06 1.91
N ALA A 102 14.60 -2.40 1.30
CA ALA A 102 14.09 -1.70 0.13
C ALA A 102 12.55 -1.77 0.14
N ALA A 103 11.89 -0.82 -0.53
CA ALA A 103 10.43 -0.72 -0.55
C ALA A 103 9.93 -0.16 -1.87
N SER A 104 8.68 -0.46 -2.23
CA SER A 104 8.02 0.08 -3.43
C SER A 104 6.50 0.13 -3.25
N SER A 105 5.84 1.05 -3.96
CA SER A 105 4.39 1.15 -4.04
C SER A 105 3.79 0.25 -5.14
N GLU A 106 4.61 -0.28 -6.04
CA GLU A 106 4.15 -1.14 -7.14
C GLU A 106 4.14 -2.61 -6.70
N VAL A 107 2.98 -3.14 -6.35
CA VAL A 107 2.86 -4.51 -5.81
C VAL A 107 2.68 -5.54 -6.93
N THR A 108 3.75 -5.79 -7.69
CA THR A 108 3.79 -6.80 -8.76
C THR A 108 4.88 -7.84 -8.51
N PRO A 109 4.76 -9.08 -9.05
CA PRO A 109 5.79 -10.11 -8.91
C PRO A 109 7.18 -9.66 -9.40
N ASN A 110 7.24 -8.87 -10.47
CA ASN A 110 8.49 -8.40 -11.04
C ASN A 110 9.14 -7.34 -10.16
N GLU A 111 8.33 -6.41 -9.64
CA GLU A 111 8.83 -5.38 -8.75
C GLU A 111 9.30 -5.99 -7.41
N VAL A 112 8.56 -6.95 -6.86
CA VAL A 112 8.99 -7.70 -5.66
C VAL A 112 10.36 -8.35 -5.88
N ARG A 113 10.59 -8.96 -7.04
CA ARG A 113 11.91 -9.52 -7.39
C ARG A 113 12.99 -8.46 -7.47
N ARG A 114 12.69 -7.31 -8.09
CA ARG A 114 13.64 -6.18 -8.22
C ARG A 114 14.03 -5.63 -6.85
N VAL A 115 13.05 -5.26 -6.04
CA VAL A 115 13.23 -4.70 -4.69
C VAL A 115 13.92 -5.69 -3.76
N THR A 116 13.63 -6.99 -3.88
CA THR A 116 14.35 -8.01 -3.10
C THR A 116 15.83 -8.08 -3.44
N ARG A 117 16.20 -7.99 -4.74
CA ARG A 117 17.63 -7.91 -5.14
C ARG A 117 18.28 -6.66 -4.59
N GLU A 118 17.62 -5.52 -4.71
CA GLU A 118 18.09 -4.25 -4.19
C GLU A 118 18.36 -4.31 -2.68
N ALA A 119 17.43 -4.86 -1.90
CA ALA A 119 17.62 -5.06 -0.46
C ALA A 119 18.84 -5.95 -0.15
N VAL A 120 19.07 -7.01 -0.95
CA VAL A 120 20.23 -7.89 -0.80
C VAL A 120 21.53 -7.17 -1.17
N ASP A 121 21.54 -6.39 -2.24
CA ASP A 121 22.72 -5.65 -2.69
C ASP A 121 23.11 -4.59 -1.66
N ILE A 122 22.13 -3.89 -1.07
CA ILE A 122 22.32 -2.99 0.06
C ILE A 122 22.92 -3.75 1.26
N ALA A 123 22.37 -4.92 1.61
CA ALA A 123 22.89 -5.71 2.73
C ALA A 123 24.35 -6.14 2.51
N LYS A 124 24.70 -6.56 1.29
CA LYS A 124 26.07 -6.95 0.91
C LYS A 124 27.03 -5.76 0.94
N ALA A 125 26.59 -4.61 0.44
CA ALA A 125 27.37 -3.37 0.51
C ALA A 125 27.61 -2.94 1.96
N ASN A 126 26.62 -3.08 2.84
CA ASN A 126 26.78 -2.77 4.26
C ASN A 126 27.73 -3.74 4.97
N ALA A 127 27.78 -5.01 4.54
CA ALA A 127 28.61 -6.04 5.15
C ALA A 127 30.11 -5.73 5.09
N SER A 128 30.59 -5.01 4.08
CA SER A 128 32.01 -4.62 3.99
C SER A 128 32.44 -3.60 5.05
N HIS A 129 31.49 -2.81 5.56
CA HIS A 129 31.76 -1.72 6.50
C HIS A 129 31.38 -2.05 7.95
N GLN A 130 30.76 -3.22 8.18
CA GLN A 130 30.24 -3.55 9.50
C GLN A 130 31.31 -4.21 10.38
N ARG A 131 31.63 -3.58 11.52
CA ARG A 131 32.67 -4.07 12.45
C ARG A 131 32.28 -5.35 13.19
N LYS A 132 30.99 -5.50 13.54
CA LYS A 132 30.46 -6.67 14.23
C LYS A 132 29.26 -7.23 13.48
N ARG A 133 29.32 -8.52 13.19
CA ARG A 133 28.27 -9.25 12.48
C ARG A 133 27.00 -9.37 13.35
N VAL A 134 25.84 -9.09 12.78
CA VAL A 134 24.54 -9.40 13.41
C VAL A 134 24.35 -10.91 13.41
N GLN A 135 24.03 -11.47 14.57
CA GLN A 135 23.73 -12.88 14.77
C GLN A 135 22.45 -12.96 15.59
N PHE A 136 21.59 -13.93 15.26
CA PHE A 136 20.44 -14.24 16.10
C PHE A 136 20.94 -14.97 17.34
N LEU A 137 20.41 -14.60 18.50
CA LEU A 137 20.61 -15.37 19.71
C LEU A 137 19.73 -16.61 19.65
N ASP A 138 20.29 -17.74 20.06
CA ASP A 138 19.53 -18.96 20.26
C ASP A 138 18.68 -18.81 21.53
N VAL A 139 17.45 -18.34 21.34
CA VAL A 139 16.46 -18.19 22.40
C VAL A 139 15.28 -19.12 22.12
N PRO A 140 14.72 -19.80 23.14
CA PRO A 140 13.51 -20.59 22.96
C PRO A 140 12.41 -19.76 22.33
N GLY A 141 11.72 -20.31 21.34
CA GLY A 141 10.59 -19.64 20.69
C GLY A 141 9.50 -19.33 21.72
N VAL A 142 9.10 -18.05 21.81
CA VAL A 142 7.95 -17.64 22.62
C VAL A 142 6.68 -18.07 21.88
N LYS A 143 5.85 -18.89 22.55
CA LYS A 143 4.55 -19.33 22.03
C LYS A 143 3.51 -18.22 22.11
#